data_AF-A0A964NG69-F1
#
_entry.id   AF-A0A964NG69-F1
#
_cell.length_a   1.000
_cell.length_b   1.000
_cell.length_c   1.000
_cell.angle_alpha   90.00
_cell.angle_beta   90.00
_cell.angle_gamma   90.00
#
_symmetry.space_group_name_H-M   'P 1'
#
loop_
_entity.id
_entity.type
_entity.pdbx_description
1 polymer ?
#
loop_
_entity_poly.entity_id
_entity_poly.type
_entity_poly.pdbx_seq_one_letter_code
_entity_poly.pdbx_strand_id
1 'polypeptide(L)'
;MRTTTHCLEPNLALGLVGRRRTTCLPTRGLALGDSHVVIESQRQPQSHITREASRLRHLQQACERAREALSSGPVFGLDLNLACGPSRRVRFAWLESDDKVQVTEDAILVHADCPERLARGRRDVESAGTLAALYFVHELAHLPQGIGDYSTVRRLRSVDEEALLHLDLAADHVAALVLQRVTGRPLAELKELQAVSLCGFPSGLSHSPEARARKARRMVSICADALLSDAAGAADRYVVASFRDGAETLSLHAHGGGAPRLTLQAELDGREVIRLGAAADAAANDGAKAAEVMEVLRRAVGAAK
;
A
#
# COMPACT_ATOMS: atom_id res chain seq x y z
N MET A 1 -29.97 2.76 -37.85
CA MET A 1 -29.41 3.52 -36.72
C MET A 1 -28.22 2.76 -36.18
N ARG A 2 -27.00 3.26 -36.40
CA ARG A 2 -25.75 2.67 -35.91
C ARG A 2 -25.26 3.55 -34.76
N THR A 3 -25.20 3.01 -33.56
CA THR A 3 -24.61 3.65 -32.38
C THR A 3 -23.13 3.27 -32.34
N THR A 4 -22.28 4.25 -32.60
CA THR A 4 -20.82 4.18 -32.41
C THR A 4 -20.49 4.34 -30.94
N THR A 5 -19.88 3.31 -30.34
CA THR A 5 -19.32 3.36 -28.99
C THR A 5 -17.92 3.97 -29.08
N HIS A 6 -17.73 5.14 -28.49
CA HIS A 6 -16.41 5.76 -28.34
C HIS A 6 -15.64 5.07 -27.21
N CYS A 7 -14.56 4.36 -27.55
CA CYS A 7 -13.55 3.94 -26.59
C CYS A 7 -12.64 5.15 -26.30
N LEU A 8 -12.56 5.56 -25.04
CA LEU A 8 -11.58 6.53 -24.56
C LEU A 8 -10.27 5.79 -24.28
N GLU A 9 -9.24 6.03 -25.10
CA GLU A 9 -7.86 5.71 -24.75
C GLU A 9 -7.28 6.82 -23.85
N PRO A 10 -6.61 6.51 -22.74
CA PRO A 10 -5.85 7.51 -22.00
C PRO A 10 -4.40 7.54 -22.51
N ASN A 11 -4.15 8.36 -23.53
CA ASN A 11 -2.82 8.90 -23.82
C ASN A 11 -2.70 10.27 -23.14
N LEU A 12 -2.05 10.34 -21.98
CA LEU A 12 -1.61 11.61 -21.39
C LEU A 12 -0.16 11.49 -20.91
N ALA A 13 0.75 11.63 -21.87
CA ALA A 13 2.10 12.09 -21.62
C ALA A 13 2.07 13.63 -21.51
N LEU A 14 2.33 14.16 -20.32
CA LEU A 14 2.68 15.58 -20.15
C LEU A 14 3.90 15.68 -19.24
N GLY A 15 5.05 15.88 -19.87
CA GLY A 15 6.25 16.34 -19.22
C GLY A 15 6.12 17.82 -18.86
N LEU A 16 6.73 18.21 -17.73
CA LEU A 16 7.21 19.56 -17.46
C LEU A 16 8.24 19.46 -16.31
N VAL A 17 9.52 19.41 -16.67
CA VAL A 17 10.65 19.54 -15.75
C VAL A 17 10.84 21.02 -15.43
N GLY A 18 10.34 21.46 -14.27
CA GLY A 18 10.60 22.80 -13.74
C GLY A 18 11.62 22.75 -12.61
N ARG A 19 12.91 22.96 -12.92
CA ARG A 19 13.96 23.21 -11.91
C ARG A 19 13.69 24.56 -11.23
N ARG A 20 13.43 24.58 -9.92
CA ARG A 20 13.58 25.79 -9.09
C ARG A 20 14.64 25.56 -8.03
N ARG A 21 15.73 26.34 -8.14
CA ARG A 21 16.72 26.55 -7.08
C ARG A 21 16.13 27.53 -6.08
N THR A 22 15.95 27.12 -4.83
CA THR A 22 15.72 28.03 -3.70
C THR A 22 17.04 28.28 -3.00
N THR A 23 17.46 29.54 -3.01
CA THR A 23 18.62 30.08 -2.29
C THR A 23 18.27 30.32 -0.82
N CYS A 24 19.12 29.87 0.08
CA CYS A 24 19.06 30.14 1.52
C CYS A 24 19.37 31.61 1.83
N LEU A 25 18.58 32.22 2.71
CA LEU A 25 18.94 33.45 3.42
C LEU A 25 19.20 33.12 4.90
N PRO A 26 20.21 33.73 5.55
CA PRO A 26 20.50 33.48 6.95
C PRO A 26 19.74 34.46 7.86
N THR A 27 19.17 33.98 8.95
CA THR A 27 18.62 34.83 10.01
C THR A 27 19.49 34.73 11.26
N ARG A 28 19.99 35.88 11.69
CA ARG A 28 20.81 36.09 12.89
C ARG A 28 20.00 35.90 14.17
N GLY A 29 20.63 35.17 15.09
CA GLY A 29 20.72 35.35 16.54
C GLY A 29 19.69 36.16 17.32
N LEU A 30 19.10 35.50 18.33
CA LEU A 30 18.78 36.09 19.62
C LEU A 30 19.17 35.08 20.71
N ALA A 31 19.97 35.56 21.66
CA ALA A 31 20.47 34.83 22.82
C ALA A 31 19.60 35.11 24.04
N LEU A 32 19.09 34.06 24.68
CA LEU A 32 18.55 33.96 26.04
C LEU A 32 18.64 32.45 26.35
N GLY A 33 19.13 31.92 27.47
CA GLY A 33 19.46 32.40 28.79
C GLY A 33 19.65 31.10 29.60
N ASP A 34 20.69 31.03 30.42
CA ASP A 34 21.12 29.79 31.08
C ASP A 34 20.02 29.18 31.95
N SER A 35 19.62 27.96 31.62
CA SER A 35 18.86 27.07 32.49
C SER A 35 19.47 25.69 32.37
N HIS A 36 20.33 25.36 33.33
CA HIS A 36 20.89 24.03 33.50
C HIS A 36 19.77 23.04 33.85
N VAL A 37 19.10 22.50 32.83
CA VAL A 37 18.39 21.24 32.95
C VAL A 37 19.45 20.15 32.85
N VAL A 38 19.76 19.51 33.98
CA VAL A 38 20.47 18.23 33.98
C VAL A 38 19.51 17.23 33.36
N ILE A 39 19.60 17.07 32.04
CA ILE A 39 19.03 15.92 31.36
C ILE A 39 19.87 14.75 31.82
N GLU A 40 19.36 13.97 32.77
CA GLU A 40 19.81 12.61 33.01
C GLU A 40 19.69 11.86 31.68
N SER A 41 20.79 11.86 30.93
CA SER A 41 20.98 11.05 29.74
C SER A 41 20.93 9.61 30.21
N GLN A 42 19.72 9.05 30.26
CA GLN A 42 19.50 7.62 30.38
C GLN A 42 20.29 6.97 29.25
N ARG A 43 21.46 6.42 29.59
CA ARG A 43 22.27 5.63 28.68
C ARG A 43 21.42 4.43 28.30
N GLN A 44 20.77 4.49 27.14
CA GLN A 44 20.15 3.31 26.57
C GLN A 44 21.23 2.21 26.46
N PRO A 45 20.93 0.96 26.84
CA PRO A 45 21.91 -0.11 26.79
C PRO A 45 22.42 -0.25 25.35
N GLN A 46 23.74 -0.29 25.15
CA GLN A 46 24.36 -0.44 23.81
C GLN A 46 23.83 -1.67 23.03
N SER A 47 23.29 -2.66 23.73
CA SER A 47 22.63 -3.85 23.16
C SER A 47 21.30 -3.55 22.45
N HIS A 48 20.59 -2.49 22.83
CA HIS A 48 19.35 -2.06 22.16
C HIS A 48 19.66 -1.35 20.84
N ILE A 49 20.61 -0.41 20.87
CA ILE A 49 21.05 0.37 19.69
C ILE A 49 21.56 -0.55 18.57
N THR A 50 22.31 -1.60 18.93
CA THR A 50 22.87 -2.56 17.96
C THR A 50 21.79 -3.47 17.33
N ARG A 51 20.78 -3.89 18.10
CA ARG A 51 19.66 -4.70 17.59
C ARG A 51 18.76 -3.92 16.65
N GLU A 52 18.43 -2.68 17.00
CA GLU A 52 17.60 -1.80 16.19
C GLU A 52 18.27 -1.47 14.85
N ALA A 53 19.55 -1.11 14.88
CA ALA A 53 20.33 -0.87 13.66
C ALA A 53 20.43 -2.13 12.78
N SER A 54 20.54 -3.33 13.38
CA SER A 54 20.53 -4.59 12.63
C SER A 54 19.20 -4.86 11.95
N ARG A 55 18.09 -4.59 12.65
CA ARG A 55 16.74 -4.73 12.11
C ARG A 55 16.50 -3.81 10.92
N LEU A 56 16.85 -2.53 11.03
CA LEU A 56 16.68 -1.56 9.95
C LEU A 56 17.45 -1.94 8.69
N ARG A 57 18.69 -2.41 8.86
CA ARG A 57 19.47 -2.93 7.74
C ARG A 57 18.77 -4.10 7.05
N HIS A 58 18.16 -5.01 7.81
CA HIS A 58 17.42 -6.14 7.22
C HIS A 58 16.20 -5.67 6.42
N LEU A 59 15.42 -4.73 6.95
CA LEU A 59 14.27 -4.16 6.25
C LEU A 59 14.71 -3.46 4.95
N GLN A 60 15.76 -2.65 5.00
CA GLN A 60 16.29 -1.96 3.82
C GLN A 60 16.81 -2.95 2.78
N GLN A 61 17.51 -4.02 3.20
CA GLN A 61 17.94 -5.09 2.30
C GLN A 61 16.77 -5.80 1.60
N ALA A 62 15.64 -5.98 2.28
CA ALA A 62 14.44 -6.54 1.66
C ALA A 62 13.89 -5.62 0.56
N CYS A 63 13.85 -4.31 0.81
CA CYS A 63 13.45 -3.33 -0.20
C CYS A 63 14.43 -3.27 -1.38
N GLU A 64 15.75 -3.41 -1.13
CA GLU A 64 16.75 -3.47 -2.21
C GLU A 64 16.55 -4.68 -3.12
N ARG A 65 16.29 -5.87 -2.56
CA ARG A 65 15.97 -7.05 -3.38
C ARG A 65 14.71 -6.84 -4.22
N ALA A 66 13.69 -6.20 -3.66
CA ALA A 66 12.49 -5.84 -4.40
C ALA A 66 12.79 -4.84 -5.53
N ARG A 67 13.61 -3.81 -5.28
CA ARG A 67 14.09 -2.86 -6.30
C ARG A 67 14.83 -3.57 -7.44
N GLU A 68 15.67 -4.55 -7.13
CA GLU A 68 16.39 -5.34 -8.15
C GLU A 68 15.41 -6.12 -9.03
N ALA A 69 14.38 -6.74 -8.44
CA ALA A 69 13.36 -7.45 -9.21
C ALA A 69 12.51 -6.54 -10.11
N LEU A 70 12.32 -5.27 -9.73
CA LEU A 70 11.66 -4.29 -10.58
C LEU A 70 12.42 -4.01 -11.88
N SER A 71 13.72 -4.33 -11.93
CA SER A 71 14.56 -4.17 -13.13
C SER A 71 14.24 -5.19 -14.25
N SER A 72 13.38 -6.17 -13.99
CA SER A 72 13.09 -7.29 -14.89
C SER A 72 12.02 -7.00 -15.96
N GLY A 73 11.44 -5.81 -15.96
CA GLY A 73 10.41 -5.38 -16.93
C GLY A 73 9.09 -4.96 -16.26
N PRO A 74 8.09 -4.55 -17.06
CA PRO A 74 6.81 -4.10 -16.54
C PRO A 74 6.12 -5.14 -15.67
N VAL A 75 5.43 -4.68 -14.62
CA VAL A 75 4.60 -5.53 -13.76
C VAL A 75 3.19 -4.99 -13.79
N PHE A 76 2.25 -5.80 -14.27
CA PHE A 76 0.85 -5.44 -14.37
C PHE A 76 0.62 -4.09 -15.10
N GLY A 77 1.36 -3.89 -16.20
CA GLY A 77 1.29 -2.67 -17.01
C GLY A 77 2.06 -1.46 -16.46
N LEU A 78 2.65 -1.55 -15.25
CA LEU A 78 3.50 -0.50 -14.70
C LEU A 78 4.97 -0.76 -14.99
N ASP A 79 5.63 0.19 -15.66
CA ASP A 79 7.08 0.20 -15.81
C ASP A 79 7.74 1.01 -14.68
N LEU A 80 8.25 0.30 -13.68
CA LEU A 80 8.92 0.89 -12.51
C LEU A 80 10.42 1.08 -12.72
N ASN A 81 10.97 0.67 -13.88
CA ASN A 81 12.40 0.81 -14.17
C ASN A 81 12.87 2.26 -14.10
N LEU A 82 12.05 3.18 -14.61
CA LEU A 82 12.36 4.61 -14.63
C LEU A 82 12.54 5.18 -13.21
N ALA A 83 11.71 4.74 -12.27
CA ALA A 83 11.82 5.11 -10.87
C ALA A 83 13.01 4.43 -10.19
N CYS A 84 13.24 3.15 -10.49
CA CYS A 84 14.27 2.37 -9.81
C CYS A 84 15.69 2.70 -10.25
N GLY A 85 15.99 2.76 -11.55
CA GLY A 85 17.34 3.01 -12.07
C GLY A 85 18.41 2.00 -11.60
N PRO A 86 19.43 1.68 -12.42
CA PRO A 86 20.46 0.71 -12.02
C PRO A 86 21.38 1.23 -10.90
N SER A 87 21.55 2.54 -10.79
CA SER A 87 22.45 3.19 -9.83
C SER A 87 21.82 3.52 -8.49
N ARG A 88 20.49 3.62 -8.41
CA ARG A 88 19.84 4.09 -7.18
C ARG A 88 19.82 3.01 -6.12
N ARG A 89 19.99 3.43 -4.88
CA ARG A 89 19.90 2.59 -3.68
C ARG A 89 18.70 2.98 -2.85
N VAL A 90 18.04 2.01 -2.24
CA VAL A 90 16.99 2.24 -1.26
C VAL A 90 17.63 2.71 0.04
N ARG A 91 17.13 3.83 0.58
CA ARG A 91 17.54 4.35 1.89
C ARG A 91 16.30 4.73 2.69
N PHE A 92 16.36 4.54 4.00
CA PHE A 92 15.32 5.04 4.90
C PHE A 92 15.72 6.44 5.37
N ALA A 93 14.81 7.40 5.24
CA ALA A 93 15.02 8.78 5.63
C ALA A 93 13.73 9.39 6.17
N TRP A 94 13.84 10.47 6.94
CA TRP A 94 12.69 11.31 7.26
C TRP A 94 12.41 12.20 6.04
N LEU A 95 11.21 12.10 5.49
CA LEU A 95 10.78 12.89 4.33
C LEU A 95 9.90 14.04 4.78
N GLU A 96 9.91 15.12 4.01
CA GLU A 96 9.05 16.27 4.23
C GLU A 96 7.66 16.02 3.61
N SER A 97 6.67 16.86 3.96
CA SER A 97 5.40 16.99 3.23
C SER A 97 4.54 15.72 3.04
N ASP A 98 4.43 14.89 4.08
CA ASP A 98 3.66 13.63 4.06
C ASP A 98 4.11 12.58 3.03
N ASP A 99 5.19 12.84 2.28
CA ASP A 99 5.72 11.93 1.27
C ASP A 99 6.15 10.60 1.88
N LYS A 100 5.83 9.53 1.16
CA LYS A 100 6.12 8.14 1.58
C LYS A 100 7.33 7.56 0.87
N VAL A 101 7.54 7.98 -0.39
CA VAL A 101 8.72 7.65 -1.18
C VAL A 101 9.15 8.87 -1.98
N GLN A 102 10.46 9.08 -2.11
CA GLN A 102 11.04 10.13 -2.95
C GLN A 102 12.18 9.54 -3.78
N VAL A 103 12.18 9.83 -5.08
CA VAL A 103 13.24 9.37 -6.00
C VAL A 103 14.18 10.54 -6.30
N THR A 104 15.46 10.37 -5.97
CA THR A 104 16.54 11.32 -6.29
C THR A 104 17.39 10.79 -7.45
N GLU A 105 18.47 11.49 -7.77
CA GLU A 105 19.46 11.01 -8.76
C GLU A 105 20.17 9.74 -8.28
N ASP A 106 20.51 9.66 -6.98
CA ASP A 106 21.35 8.62 -6.38
C ASP A 106 20.60 7.59 -5.53
N ALA A 107 19.35 7.88 -5.15
CA ALA A 107 18.64 7.08 -4.16
C ALA A 107 17.13 7.03 -4.37
N ILE A 108 16.52 6.03 -3.75
CA ILE A 108 15.09 5.94 -3.49
C ILE A 108 14.93 6.04 -1.98
N LEU A 109 14.42 7.18 -1.52
CA LEU A 109 14.22 7.45 -0.11
C LEU A 109 12.83 6.96 0.29
N VAL A 110 12.75 6.12 1.33
CA VAL A 110 11.50 5.64 1.91
C VAL A 110 11.35 6.25 3.29
N HIS A 111 10.16 6.74 3.62
CA HIS A 111 9.90 7.35 4.92
C HIS A 111 10.15 6.34 6.07
N ALA A 112 11.13 6.62 6.93
CA ALA A 112 11.68 5.66 7.90
C ALA A 112 10.64 5.06 8.88
N ASP A 113 9.67 5.86 9.33
CA ASP A 113 8.66 5.40 10.30
C ASP A 113 7.76 4.27 9.78
N CYS A 114 7.51 4.19 8.46
CA CYS A 114 6.50 3.25 7.93
C CYS A 114 6.98 1.79 7.93
N PRO A 115 8.16 1.46 7.35
CA PRO A 115 8.72 0.11 7.45
C PRO A 115 8.94 -0.33 8.91
N GLU A 116 9.38 0.58 9.78
CA GLU A 116 9.56 0.30 11.21
C GLU A 116 8.24 -0.05 11.89
N ARG A 117 7.21 0.78 11.70
CA ARG A 117 5.88 0.57 12.30
C ARG A 117 5.29 -0.77 11.87
N LEU A 118 5.41 -1.13 10.60
CA LEU A 118 4.99 -2.44 10.09
C LEU A 118 5.79 -3.58 10.72
N ALA A 119 7.08 -3.37 10.99
CA ALA A 119 7.93 -4.37 11.59
C ALA A 119 7.70 -4.52 13.11
N ARG A 120 7.42 -3.46 13.88
CA ARG A 120 7.39 -3.45 15.36
C ARG A 120 6.54 -4.57 15.98
N GLY A 121 5.44 -4.98 15.34
CA GLY A 121 4.56 -6.07 15.79
C GLY A 121 4.95 -7.49 15.33
N ARG A 122 6.10 -7.66 14.67
CA ARG A 122 6.55 -8.94 14.11
C ARG A 122 7.81 -9.44 14.82
N ARG A 123 7.74 -10.68 15.29
CA ARG A 123 8.88 -11.41 15.86
C ARG A 123 9.72 -12.07 14.76
N ASP A 124 9.08 -12.48 13.68
CA ASP A 124 9.75 -13.02 12.50
C ASP A 124 10.34 -11.88 11.65
N VAL A 125 11.65 -11.98 11.42
CA VAL A 125 12.45 -11.01 10.67
C VAL A 125 12.12 -11.08 9.17
N GLU A 126 11.83 -12.27 8.65
CA GLU A 126 11.52 -12.46 7.24
C GLU A 126 10.16 -11.84 6.87
N SER A 127 9.12 -12.09 7.67
CA SER A 127 7.82 -11.45 7.51
C SER A 127 7.90 -9.93 7.70
N ALA A 128 8.72 -9.44 8.63
CA ALA A 128 8.95 -8.01 8.79
C ALA A 128 9.61 -7.40 7.54
N GLY A 129 10.62 -8.06 6.97
CA GLY A 129 11.26 -7.66 5.72
C GLY A 129 10.30 -7.69 4.53
N THR A 130 9.46 -8.73 4.45
CA THR A 130 8.43 -8.88 3.40
C THR A 130 7.43 -7.72 3.46
N LEU A 131 6.93 -7.36 4.65
CA LEU A 131 6.01 -6.24 4.84
C LEU A 131 6.65 -4.90 4.45
N ALA A 132 7.90 -4.66 4.84
CA ALA A 132 8.63 -3.46 4.45
C ALA A 132 8.79 -3.36 2.92
N ALA A 133 9.10 -4.48 2.25
CA ALA A 133 9.25 -4.53 0.81
C ALA A 133 7.90 -4.39 0.06
N LEU A 134 6.82 -5.00 0.57
CA LEU A 134 5.47 -4.81 0.05
C LEU A 134 5.06 -3.33 0.10
N TYR A 135 5.25 -2.69 1.25
CA TYR A 135 5.01 -1.26 1.42
C TYR A 135 5.86 -0.43 0.45
N PHE A 136 7.15 -0.71 0.36
CA PHE A 136 8.06 -0.01 -0.55
C PHE A 136 7.62 -0.07 -2.01
N VAL A 137 7.27 -1.27 -2.52
CA VAL A 137 6.83 -1.42 -3.90
C VAL A 137 5.47 -0.76 -4.13
N HIS A 138 4.57 -0.83 -3.15
CA HIS A 138 3.27 -0.14 -3.20
C HIS A 138 3.45 1.37 -3.39
N GLU A 139 4.26 2.02 -2.55
CA GLU A 139 4.52 3.45 -2.66
C GLU A 139 5.25 3.81 -3.96
N LEU A 140 6.14 2.95 -4.47
CA LEU A 140 6.75 3.16 -5.78
C LEU A 140 5.75 3.05 -6.93
N ALA A 141 4.78 2.14 -6.86
CA ALA A 141 3.75 1.96 -7.88
C ALA A 141 2.86 3.20 -8.03
N HIS A 142 2.70 3.98 -6.96
CA HIS A 142 1.99 5.26 -6.98
C HIS A 142 2.66 6.36 -7.80
N LEU A 143 3.98 6.29 -8.03
CA LEU A 143 4.71 7.29 -8.81
C LEU A 143 4.26 7.34 -10.28
N PRO A 144 4.34 6.25 -11.08
CA PRO A 144 3.85 6.28 -12.47
C PRO A 144 2.32 6.40 -12.57
N GLN A 145 1.57 6.07 -11.51
CA GLN A 145 0.13 6.32 -11.42
C GLN A 145 -0.21 7.81 -11.24
N GLY A 146 0.79 8.66 -10.98
CA GLY A 146 0.62 10.09 -10.78
C GLY A 146 0.07 10.48 -9.40
N ILE A 147 0.11 9.58 -8.41
CA ILE A 147 -0.43 9.81 -7.06
C ILE A 147 0.64 9.83 -5.96
N GLY A 148 1.89 10.05 -6.35
CA GLY A 148 3.01 10.20 -5.39
C GLY A 148 2.97 11.47 -4.54
N ASP A 149 2.34 12.55 -5.03
CA ASP A 149 2.17 13.80 -4.27
C ASP A 149 0.79 13.84 -3.58
N TYR A 150 0.79 14.13 -2.28
CA TYR A 150 -0.42 14.28 -1.47
C TYR A 150 -1.39 15.32 -2.03
N SER A 151 -0.91 16.37 -2.69
CA SER A 151 -1.76 17.38 -3.34
C SER A 151 -2.63 16.76 -4.44
N THR A 152 -2.08 15.79 -5.19
CA THR A 152 -2.80 15.06 -6.24
C THR A 152 -3.79 14.09 -5.64
N VAL A 153 -3.42 13.39 -4.56
CA VAL A 153 -4.35 12.53 -3.81
C VAL A 153 -5.54 13.35 -3.30
N ARG A 154 -5.30 14.54 -2.74
CA ARG A 154 -6.38 15.43 -2.26
C ARG A 154 -7.31 15.84 -3.40
N ARG A 155 -6.77 16.15 -4.58
CA ARG A 155 -7.56 16.47 -5.77
C ARG A 155 -8.39 15.27 -6.22
N LEU A 156 -7.82 14.07 -6.28
CA LEU A 156 -8.58 12.86 -6.63
C LEU A 156 -9.69 12.56 -5.64
N ARG A 157 -9.45 12.72 -4.33
CA ARG A 157 -10.48 12.57 -3.28
C ARG A 157 -11.67 13.50 -3.48
N SER A 158 -11.44 14.71 -4.00
CA SER A 158 -12.53 15.64 -4.31
C SER A 158 -13.38 15.26 -5.53
N VAL A 159 -12.93 14.29 -6.33
CA VAL A 159 -13.60 13.86 -7.56
C VAL A 159 -14.22 12.48 -7.38
N ASP A 160 -13.44 11.48 -6.95
CA ASP A 160 -13.88 10.09 -6.85
C ASP A 160 -12.97 9.23 -5.94
N GLU A 161 -13.53 8.75 -4.81
CA GLU A 161 -12.84 7.83 -3.89
C GLU A 161 -12.71 6.41 -4.46
N GLU A 162 -13.56 6.03 -5.43
CA GLU A 162 -13.48 4.73 -6.10
C GLU A 162 -12.26 4.64 -7.01
N ALA A 163 -11.93 5.72 -7.74
CA ALA A 163 -10.69 5.78 -8.50
C ALA A 163 -9.44 5.54 -7.61
N LEU A 164 -9.41 6.12 -6.40
CA LEU A 164 -8.31 5.89 -5.45
C LEU A 164 -8.28 4.45 -4.94
N LEU A 165 -9.44 3.81 -4.73
CA LEU A 165 -9.50 2.40 -4.38
C LEU A 165 -8.84 1.53 -5.46
N HIS A 166 -9.14 1.79 -6.73
CA HIS A 166 -8.55 1.04 -7.85
C HIS A 166 -7.04 1.24 -7.96
N LEU A 167 -6.55 2.48 -7.76
CA LEU A 167 -5.11 2.75 -7.79
C LEU A 167 -4.38 2.05 -6.64
N ASP A 168 -4.95 2.09 -5.44
CA ASP A 168 -4.44 1.38 -4.25
C ASP A 168 -4.37 -0.13 -4.48
N LEU A 169 -5.45 -0.75 -4.97
CA LEU A 169 -5.51 -2.19 -5.21
C LEU A 169 -4.58 -2.64 -6.33
N ALA A 170 -4.43 -1.84 -7.39
CA ALA A 170 -3.45 -2.13 -8.43
C ALA A 170 -2.02 -2.06 -7.89
N ALA A 171 -1.71 -1.07 -7.05
CA ALA A 171 -0.40 -0.95 -6.41
C ALA A 171 -0.13 -2.11 -5.42
N ASP A 172 -1.14 -2.54 -4.66
CA ASP A 172 -1.05 -3.74 -3.83
C ASP A 172 -0.75 -4.99 -4.67
N HIS A 173 -1.49 -5.21 -5.76
CA HIS A 173 -1.29 -6.37 -6.62
C HIS A 173 0.10 -6.37 -7.27
N VAL A 174 0.57 -5.21 -7.74
CA VAL A 174 1.95 -5.05 -8.26
C VAL A 174 2.98 -5.41 -7.19
N ALA A 175 2.82 -4.91 -5.96
CA ALA A 175 3.71 -5.23 -4.87
C ALA A 175 3.75 -6.73 -4.58
N ALA A 176 2.60 -7.39 -4.54
CA ALA A 176 2.51 -8.84 -4.32
C ALA A 176 3.18 -9.64 -5.45
N LEU A 177 2.97 -9.26 -6.72
CA LEU A 177 3.62 -9.92 -7.87
C LEU A 177 5.14 -9.76 -7.86
N VAL A 178 5.65 -8.57 -7.54
CA VAL A 178 7.09 -8.32 -7.43
C VAL A 178 7.68 -9.17 -6.32
N LEU A 179 7.03 -9.18 -5.16
CA LEU A 179 7.54 -9.95 -4.02
C LEU A 179 7.42 -11.45 -4.24
N GLN A 180 6.43 -11.94 -4.99
CA GLN A 180 6.35 -13.33 -5.40
C GLN A 180 7.60 -13.74 -6.19
N ARG A 181 8.07 -12.90 -7.12
CA ARG A 181 9.31 -13.17 -7.89
C ARG A 181 10.55 -13.19 -7.01
N VAL A 182 10.61 -12.30 -6.00
CA VAL A 182 11.77 -12.15 -5.11
C VAL A 182 11.85 -13.29 -4.09
N THR A 183 10.70 -13.70 -3.55
CA THR A 183 10.63 -14.60 -2.38
C THR A 183 10.19 -16.01 -2.73
N GLY A 184 9.58 -16.22 -3.90
CA GLY A 184 8.96 -17.49 -4.27
C GLY A 184 7.68 -17.83 -3.50
N ARG A 185 7.22 -16.93 -2.61
CA ARG A 185 6.02 -17.16 -1.79
C ARG A 185 4.75 -17.17 -2.64
N PRO A 186 3.73 -17.97 -2.28
CA PRO A 186 2.43 -17.93 -2.93
C PRO A 186 1.81 -16.53 -2.91
N LEU A 187 1.14 -16.15 -4.00
CA LEU A 187 0.52 -14.84 -4.12
C LEU A 187 -0.56 -14.61 -3.04
N ALA A 188 -1.32 -15.66 -2.71
CA ALA A 188 -2.32 -15.63 -1.66
C ALA A 188 -1.71 -15.23 -0.31
N GLU A 189 -0.57 -15.81 0.07
CA GLU A 189 0.13 -15.52 1.32
C GLU A 189 0.62 -14.06 1.37
N LEU A 190 1.15 -13.54 0.26
CA LEU A 190 1.59 -12.14 0.17
C LEU A 190 0.41 -11.18 0.31
N LYS A 191 -0.74 -11.48 -0.31
CA LYS A 191 -1.96 -10.67 -0.18
C LYS A 191 -2.53 -10.72 1.25
N GLU A 192 -2.50 -11.87 1.91
CA GLU A 192 -2.87 -11.96 3.33
C GLU A 192 -1.97 -11.06 4.20
N LEU A 193 -0.65 -11.06 3.95
CA LEU A 193 0.26 -10.15 4.64
C LEU A 193 -0.08 -8.67 4.37
N GLN A 194 -0.41 -8.31 3.14
CA GLN A 194 -0.83 -6.95 2.78
C GLN A 194 -2.09 -6.53 3.51
N ALA A 195 -3.11 -7.40 3.55
CA ALA A 195 -4.34 -7.13 4.29
C ALA A 195 -4.03 -6.82 5.75
N VAL A 196 -3.25 -7.67 6.43
CA VAL A 196 -2.88 -7.42 7.83
C VAL A 196 -2.03 -6.14 7.98
N SER A 197 -1.22 -5.78 6.97
CA SER A 197 -0.41 -4.56 7.00
C SER A 197 -1.25 -3.28 7.05
N LEU A 198 -2.44 -3.27 6.43
CA LEU A 198 -3.35 -2.11 6.46
C LEU A 198 -3.80 -1.75 7.88
N CYS A 199 -3.86 -2.72 8.79
CA CYS A 199 -4.14 -2.48 10.21
C CYS A 199 -3.06 -1.63 10.89
N GLY A 200 -1.83 -1.63 10.36
CA GLY A 200 -0.71 -0.82 10.86
C GLY A 200 -0.86 0.68 10.59
N PHE A 201 -1.84 1.09 9.79
CA PHE A 201 -2.06 2.49 9.39
C PHE A 201 -3.46 2.98 9.78
N PRO A 202 -3.82 3.00 11.08
CA PRO A 202 -5.21 3.17 11.53
C PRO A 202 -5.88 4.43 10.99
N SER A 203 -7.12 4.29 10.53
CA SER A 203 -7.94 5.42 10.07
C SER A 203 -8.86 5.87 11.19
N GLY A 204 -8.36 6.80 12.00
CA GLY A 204 -9.12 7.40 13.11
C GLY A 204 -10.12 8.47 12.67
N LEU A 205 -10.75 9.12 13.66
CA LEU A 205 -11.77 10.17 13.47
C LEU A 205 -11.27 11.41 12.71
N SER A 206 -9.96 11.58 12.56
CA SER A 206 -9.35 12.63 11.73
C SER A 206 -9.50 12.37 10.22
N HIS A 207 -9.92 11.18 9.81
CA HIS A 207 -10.20 10.83 8.42
C HIS A 207 -11.67 11.08 8.08
N SER A 208 -11.97 11.38 6.81
CA SER A 208 -13.37 11.44 6.37
C SER A 208 -14.04 10.06 6.42
N PRO A 209 -15.38 9.98 6.54
CA PRO A 209 -16.10 8.72 6.42
C PRO A 209 -15.78 7.95 5.14
N GLU A 210 -15.64 8.64 4.02
CA GLU A 210 -15.35 8.05 2.71
C GLU A 210 -13.96 7.43 2.67
N ALA A 211 -12.95 8.09 3.25
CA ALA A 211 -11.61 7.54 3.35
C ALA A 211 -11.56 6.27 4.23
N ARG A 212 -12.32 6.24 5.33
CA ARG A 212 -12.46 5.03 6.16
C ARG A 212 -13.15 3.91 5.40
N ALA A 213 -14.26 4.21 4.72
CA ALA A 213 -14.99 3.24 3.90
C ALA A 213 -14.12 2.68 2.77
N ARG A 214 -13.33 3.53 2.09
CA ARG A 214 -12.36 3.11 1.07
C ARG A 214 -11.35 2.14 1.65
N LYS A 215 -10.76 2.44 2.81
CA LYS A 215 -9.79 1.56 3.46
C LYS A 215 -10.40 0.21 3.84
N ALA A 216 -11.62 0.21 4.40
CA ALA A 216 -12.35 -1.02 4.71
C ALA A 216 -12.62 -1.84 3.43
N ARG A 217 -13.08 -1.20 2.34
CA ARG A 217 -13.25 -1.84 1.02
C ARG A 217 -11.95 -2.42 0.48
N ARG A 218 -10.83 -1.68 0.59
CA ARG A 218 -9.50 -2.14 0.18
C ARG A 218 -9.09 -3.41 0.94
N MET A 219 -9.28 -3.44 2.26
CA MET A 219 -9.04 -4.62 3.08
C MET A 219 -9.83 -5.83 2.57
N VAL A 220 -11.16 -5.70 2.44
CA VAL A 220 -12.05 -6.78 1.98
C VAL A 220 -11.64 -7.27 0.59
N SER A 221 -11.27 -6.33 -0.29
CA SER A 221 -10.82 -6.61 -1.65
C SER A 221 -9.54 -7.45 -1.67
N ILE A 222 -8.51 -7.06 -0.90
CA ILE A 222 -7.25 -7.82 -0.80
C ILE A 222 -7.49 -9.20 -0.20
N CYS A 223 -8.30 -9.30 0.84
CA CYS A 223 -8.66 -10.57 1.46
C CYS A 223 -9.36 -11.51 0.46
N ALA A 224 -10.34 -11.00 -0.28
CA ALA A 224 -11.02 -11.75 -1.34
C ALA A 224 -10.05 -12.14 -2.46
N ASP A 225 -9.15 -11.24 -2.83
CA ASP A 225 -8.12 -11.47 -3.84
C ASP A 225 -7.15 -12.59 -3.41
N ALA A 226 -6.76 -12.64 -2.13
CA ALA A 226 -5.95 -13.73 -1.58
C ALA A 226 -6.65 -15.09 -1.74
N LEU A 227 -7.93 -15.17 -1.38
CA LEU A 227 -8.74 -16.41 -1.48
C LEU A 227 -8.95 -16.90 -2.92
N LEU A 228 -8.87 -15.98 -3.87
CA LEU A 228 -9.06 -16.24 -5.30
C LEU A 228 -7.73 -16.35 -6.06
N SER A 229 -6.60 -16.09 -5.40
CA SER A 229 -5.28 -16.09 -6.02
C SER A 229 -4.75 -17.48 -6.37
N ASP A 230 -5.33 -18.54 -5.79
CA ASP A 230 -5.02 -19.92 -6.15
C ASP A 230 -5.73 -20.38 -7.43
N ALA A 231 -6.64 -19.56 -7.99
CA ALA A 231 -7.31 -19.86 -9.25
C ALA A 231 -6.45 -19.46 -10.47
N ALA A 232 -6.59 -20.20 -11.58
CA ALA A 232 -5.92 -19.87 -12.84
C ALA A 232 -6.20 -18.41 -13.28
N GLY A 233 -5.15 -17.68 -13.67
CA GLY A 233 -5.22 -16.28 -14.11
C GLY A 233 -5.15 -15.22 -13.01
N ALA A 234 -4.86 -15.59 -11.76
CA ALA A 234 -4.72 -14.64 -10.65
C ALA A 234 -3.62 -13.59 -10.84
N ALA A 235 -2.56 -13.88 -11.62
CA ALA A 235 -1.48 -12.94 -11.85
C ALA A 235 -1.93 -11.71 -12.68
N ASP A 236 -2.94 -11.88 -13.54
CA ASP A 236 -3.37 -10.86 -14.50
C ASP A 236 -4.59 -10.08 -14.01
N ARG A 237 -4.97 -10.20 -12.74
CA ARG A 237 -6.11 -9.48 -12.17
C ARG A 237 -5.97 -9.18 -10.68
N TYR A 238 -6.65 -8.14 -10.22
CA TYR A 238 -6.93 -7.90 -8.80
C TYR A 238 -8.44 -7.88 -8.56
N VAL A 239 -8.86 -8.14 -7.32
CA VAL A 239 -10.29 -8.19 -6.95
C VAL A 239 -10.71 -6.88 -6.32
N VAL A 240 -11.92 -6.41 -6.64
CA VAL A 240 -12.57 -5.25 -6.05
C VAL A 240 -13.87 -5.68 -5.41
N ALA A 241 -14.04 -5.35 -4.13
CA ALA A 241 -15.28 -5.51 -3.41
C ALA A 241 -16.15 -4.25 -3.58
N SER A 242 -17.39 -4.45 -3.99
CA SER A 242 -18.43 -3.42 -3.97
C SER A 242 -19.59 -3.86 -3.08
N PHE A 243 -19.97 -2.96 -2.18
CA PHE A 243 -21.19 -3.03 -1.39
C PHE A 243 -22.23 -2.18 -2.11
N ARG A 244 -23.37 -2.75 -2.48
CA ARG A 244 -24.42 -2.00 -3.16
C ARG A 244 -25.33 -1.36 -2.11
N ASP A 245 -25.59 -0.07 -2.23
CA ASP A 245 -26.40 0.67 -1.25
C ASP A 245 -27.76 0.01 -1.02
N GLY A 246 -28.07 -0.27 0.24
CA GLY A 246 -29.31 -0.92 0.66
C GLY A 246 -29.44 -2.40 0.30
N ALA A 247 -28.42 -3.01 -0.31
CA ALA A 247 -28.45 -4.42 -0.66
C ALA A 247 -27.48 -5.23 0.19
N GLU A 248 -27.99 -6.35 0.68
CA GLU A 248 -27.33 -7.40 1.44
C GLU A 248 -26.24 -8.14 0.64
N THR A 249 -25.75 -7.59 -0.47
CA THR A 249 -24.94 -8.33 -1.45
C THR A 249 -23.52 -7.78 -1.54
N LEU A 250 -22.54 -8.68 -1.42
CA LEU A 250 -21.13 -8.43 -1.75
C LEU A 250 -20.89 -8.87 -3.20
N SER A 251 -20.50 -7.92 -4.05
CA SER A 251 -20.04 -8.24 -5.40
C SER A 251 -18.52 -8.14 -5.47
N LEU A 252 -17.89 -9.18 -5.99
CA LEU A 252 -16.45 -9.22 -6.26
C LEU A 252 -16.23 -9.13 -7.77
N HIS A 253 -15.41 -8.18 -8.19
CA HIS A 253 -15.05 -7.99 -9.59
C HIS A 253 -13.55 -8.16 -9.77
N ALA A 254 -13.14 -9.04 -10.67
CA ALA A 254 -11.75 -9.12 -11.10
C ALA A 254 -11.47 -8.06 -12.19
N HIS A 255 -10.42 -7.27 -12.01
CA HIS A 255 -9.95 -6.25 -12.94
C HIS A 255 -8.57 -6.61 -13.50
N GLY A 256 -8.45 -6.67 -14.83
CA GLY A 256 -7.21 -6.97 -15.56
C GLY A 256 -7.33 -8.17 -16.51
N GLY A 257 -6.35 -8.34 -17.42
CA GLY A 257 -6.05 -9.63 -18.06
C GLY A 257 -6.87 -10.08 -19.27
N GLY A 258 -7.70 -9.25 -19.90
CA GLY A 258 -8.45 -9.62 -21.13
C GLY A 258 -9.46 -10.78 -21.02
N ALA A 259 -9.45 -11.48 -19.90
CA ALA A 259 -10.34 -12.59 -19.54
C ALA A 259 -11.69 -12.06 -19.01
N PRO A 260 -12.77 -12.85 -19.09
CA PRO A 260 -14.10 -12.40 -18.68
C PRO A 260 -14.13 -11.95 -17.22
N ARG A 261 -14.89 -10.88 -16.97
CA ARG A 261 -15.22 -10.37 -15.63
C ARG A 261 -15.77 -11.52 -14.79
N LEU A 262 -14.94 -12.09 -13.92
CA LEU A 262 -15.43 -13.01 -12.89
C LEU A 262 -16.21 -12.15 -11.90
N THR A 263 -17.54 -12.24 -11.98
CA THR A 263 -18.43 -11.68 -10.96
C THR A 263 -18.77 -12.82 -10.03
N LEU A 264 -18.09 -12.87 -8.89
CA LEU A 264 -18.54 -13.71 -7.79
C LEU A 264 -19.52 -12.86 -7.00
N GLN A 265 -20.80 -13.14 -7.19
CA GLN A 265 -21.84 -12.63 -6.33
C GLN A 265 -21.98 -13.64 -5.20
N ALA A 266 -21.30 -13.37 -4.09
CA ALA A 266 -21.61 -14.05 -2.86
C ALA A 266 -22.86 -13.38 -2.30
N GLU A 267 -24.00 -14.07 -2.34
CA GLU A 267 -25.17 -13.70 -1.55
C GLU A 267 -24.83 -14.00 -0.08
N LEU A 268 -24.06 -13.08 0.50
CA LEU A 268 -24.03 -12.94 1.94
C LEU A 268 -25.44 -12.56 2.39
N ASP A 269 -25.87 -13.03 3.56
CA ASP A 269 -27.06 -12.42 4.16
C ASP A 269 -26.73 -10.97 4.57
N GLY A 270 -27.73 -10.10 4.71
CA GLY A 270 -27.48 -8.69 5.04
C GLY A 270 -26.77 -8.49 6.35
N ARG A 271 -26.94 -9.41 7.30
CA ARG A 271 -26.27 -9.36 8.59
C ARG A 271 -24.79 -9.68 8.43
N GLU A 272 -24.42 -10.58 7.54
CA GLU A 272 -23.03 -10.92 7.22
C GLU A 272 -22.34 -9.79 6.44
N VAL A 273 -23.03 -9.11 5.53
CA VAL A 273 -22.48 -7.91 4.88
C VAL A 273 -22.27 -6.78 5.89
N ILE A 274 -23.25 -6.52 6.76
CA ILE A 274 -23.12 -5.52 7.82
C ILE A 274 -21.98 -5.89 8.78
N ARG A 275 -21.88 -7.17 9.18
CA ARG A 275 -20.78 -7.66 10.01
C ARG A 275 -19.44 -7.51 9.31
N LEU A 276 -19.34 -7.82 8.02
CA LEU A 276 -18.12 -7.69 7.25
C LEU A 276 -17.69 -6.23 7.15
N GLY A 277 -18.62 -5.31 6.88
CA GLY A 277 -18.37 -3.87 6.86
C GLY A 277 -17.91 -3.36 8.23
N ALA A 278 -18.60 -3.74 9.31
CA ALA A 278 -18.24 -3.36 10.67
C ALA A 278 -16.90 -3.97 11.12
N ALA A 279 -16.66 -5.24 10.79
CA ALA A 279 -15.40 -5.92 11.05
C ALA A 279 -14.26 -5.29 10.26
N ALA A 280 -14.47 -4.88 9.00
CA ALA A 280 -13.47 -4.21 8.18
C ALA A 280 -13.14 -2.80 8.68
N ASP A 281 -14.15 -2.01 9.09
CA ASP A 281 -13.94 -0.69 9.71
C ASP A 281 -13.22 -0.81 11.05
N ALA A 282 -13.57 -1.83 11.85
CA ALA A 282 -12.90 -2.11 13.10
C ALA A 282 -11.47 -2.67 12.88
N ALA A 283 -11.28 -3.52 11.87
CA ALA A 283 -9.98 -4.08 11.48
C ALA A 283 -9.04 -3.05 10.89
N ALA A 284 -9.57 -2.01 10.24
CA ALA A 284 -8.79 -0.87 9.82
C ALA A 284 -8.09 -0.19 11.00
N ASN A 285 -8.51 -0.44 12.24
CA ASN A 285 -7.95 0.11 13.46
C ASN A 285 -7.40 -0.94 14.45
N ASP A 286 -7.63 -2.24 14.20
CA ASP A 286 -7.21 -3.35 15.06
C ASP A 286 -6.84 -4.60 14.25
N GLY A 287 -5.56 -4.97 14.27
CA GLY A 287 -5.05 -6.14 13.55
C GLY A 287 -5.68 -7.48 13.95
N ALA A 288 -6.19 -7.61 15.18
CA ALA A 288 -6.87 -8.83 15.62
C ALA A 288 -8.19 -9.07 14.84
N LYS A 289 -8.81 -8.00 14.34
CA LYS A 289 -10.07 -8.06 13.59
C LYS A 289 -9.88 -8.32 12.09
N ALA A 290 -8.67 -8.21 11.55
CA ALA A 290 -8.40 -8.63 10.16
C ALA A 290 -8.61 -10.14 9.97
N ALA A 291 -8.29 -10.94 11.00
CA ALA A 291 -8.57 -12.38 10.99
C ALA A 291 -10.08 -12.67 10.92
N GLU A 292 -10.91 -11.86 11.59
CA GLU A 292 -12.36 -11.96 11.53
C GLU A 292 -12.90 -11.65 10.13
N VAL A 293 -12.40 -10.58 9.48
CA VAL A 293 -12.72 -10.24 8.09
C VAL A 293 -12.39 -11.40 7.14
N MET A 294 -11.18 -11.97 7.26
CA MET A 294 -10.76 -13.12 6.46
C MET A 294 -11.65 -14.34 6.70
N GLU A 295 -12.05 -14.61 7.94
CA GLU A 295 -12.88 -15.75 8.27
C GLU A 295 -14.33 -15.61 7.78
N VAL A 296 -14.91 -14.41 7.86
CA VAL A 296 -16.21 -14.11 7.25
C VAL A 296 -16.13 -14.30 5.73
N LEU A 297 -15.07 -13.80 5.08
CA LEU A 297 -14.88 -13.94 3.64
C LEU A 297 -14.63 -15.38 3.20
N ARG A 298 -13.85 -16.17 3.95
CA ARG A 298 -13.62 -17.59 3.64
C ARG A 298 -14.92 -18.37 3.63
N ARG A 299 -15.79 -18.14 4.62
CA ARG A 299 -17.11 -18.77 4.66
C ARG A 299 -17.98 -18.34 3.48
N ALA A 300 -17.99 -17.05 3.17
CA ALA A 300 -18.73 -16.50 2.03
C ALA A 300 -18.28 -17.07 0.67
N VAL A 301 -16.98 -17.03 0.41
CA VAL A 301 -16.38 -17.51 -0.84
C VAL A 301 -16.45 -19.03 -0.93
N GLY A 302 -16.28 -19.74 0.19
CA GLY A 302 -16.41 -21.19 0.27
C GLY A 302 -17.83 -21.66 -0.01
N ALA A 303 -18.86 -20.95 0.47
CA ALA A 303 -20.26 -21.26 0.19
C ALA A 303 -20.67 -20.99 -1.27
N ALA A 304 -19.91 -20.15 -1.99
CA ALA A 304 -20.17 -19.80 -3.39
C ALA A 304 -19.45 -20.70 -4.41
N LYS A 305 -18.59 -21.62 -3.97
CA LYS A 305 -17.91 -22.63 -4.81
C LYS A 305 -18.71 -23.93 -4.84
#